data_AF-A0A7C2EKI4-F1
#
_entry.id   AF-A0A7C2EKI4-F1
#
_cell.length_a   1.000
_cell.length_b   1.000
_cell.length_c   1.000
_cell.angle_alpha   90.00
_cell.angle_beta   90.00
_cell.angle_gamma   90.00
#
_symmetry.space_group_name_H-M   'P 1'
#
loop_
_entity.id
_entity.type
_entity.pdbx_description
1 polymer ?
#
loop_
_entity_poly.entity_id
_entity_poly.type
_entity_poly.pdbx_seq_one_letter_code
_entity_poly.pdbx_strand_id
1 'polypeptide(L)'
;CTFETMLNLFGLSDDAGLQAVAEIVHDIDLKDNKFNRLEAQGLSAVIKGLADLLKDDRKLIQQCNPIFDGLYESFNREAEQRVKGKPRERQTRNRAGRSKKRPRRK
;
A
#
# COMPACT_ATOMS: atom_id res chain seq x y z
N CYS A 1 -5.60 -3.44 15.46
CA CYS A 1 -5.46 -1.99 15.78
C CYS A 1 -6.83 -1.30 15.63
N THR A 2 -7.09 -0.18 16.34
CA THR A 2 -8.38 0.54 16.30
C THR A 2 -8.70 1.06 14.91
N PHE A 3 -7.70 1.56 14.18
CA PHE A 3 -7.88 2.10 12.83
C PHE A 3 -8.34 1.04 11.84
N GLU A 4 -7.72 -0.15 11.83
CA GLU A 4 -8.16 -1.29 11.00
C GLU A 4 -9.61 -1.69 11.28
N THR A 5 -10.01 -1.64 12.56
CA THR A 5 -11.39 -1.93 12.96
C THR A 5 -12.35 -0.91 12.37
N MET A 6 -11.99 0.38 12.37
CA MET A 6 -12.80 1.42 11.74
C MET A 6 -12.92 1.21 10.22
N LEU A 7 -11.83 0.89 9.52
CA LEU A 7 -11.91 0.63 8.07
C LEU A 7 -12.89 -0.51 7.75
N ASN A 8 -12.82 -1.59 8.52
CA ASN A 8 -13.73 -2.73 8.35
C ASN A 8 -15.19 -2.36 8.65
N LEU A 9 -15.46 -1.61 9.71
CA LEU A 9 -16.81 -1.20 10.08
C LEU A 9 -17.45 -0.25 9.08
N PHE A 10 -16.65 0.60 8.42
CA PHE A 10 -17.14 1.56 7.43
C PHE A 10 -17.07 1.06 5.97
N GLY A 11 -16.63 -0.19 5.75
CA GLY A 11 -16.52 -0.74 4.39
C GLY A 11 -15.44 -0.05 3.54
N LEU A 12 -14.39 0.47 4.17
CA LEU A 12 -13.30 1.20 3.53
C LEU A 12 -12.06 0.33 3.28
N SER A 13 -12.17 -0.98 3.53
CA SER A 13 -11.04 -1.90 3.46
C SER A 13 -10.49 -2.13 2.04
N ASP A 14 -11.25 -1.79 1.00
CA ASP A 14 -10.81 -1.92 -0.40
C ASP A 14 -10.02 -0.71 -0.90
N ASP A 15 -9.92 0.37 -0.11
CA ASP A 15 -9.14 1.55 -0.45
C ASP A 15 -7.65 1.30 -0.21
N ALA A 16 -6.86 1.35 -1.29
CA ALA A 16 -5.44 1.03 -1.26
C ALA A 16 -4.61 2.00 -0.41
N GLY A 17 -4.97 3.29 -0.42
CA GLY A 17 -4.31 4.30 0.39
C GLY A 17 -4.60 4.10 1.87
N LEU A 18 -5.86 3.87 2.23
CA LEU A 18 -6.26 3.61 3.62
C LEU A 18 -5.66 2.31 4.15
N GLN A 19 -5.56 1.26 3.33
CA GLN A 19 -4.87 0.02 3.71
C GLN A 19 -3.40 0.26 4.03
N ALA A 20 -2.67 0.98 3.17
CA ALA A 20 -1.26 1.27 3.43
C ALA A 20 -1.06 2.11 4.71
N VAL A 21 -1.94 3.09 4.96
CA VAL A 21 -1.95 3.85 6.22
C VAL A 21 -2.26 2.93 7.40
N ALA A 22 -3.18 1.97 7.26
CA ALA A 22 -3.53 1.03 8.32
C ALA A 22 -2.36 0.13 8.72
N GLU A 23 -1.58 -0.36 7.75
CA GLU A 23 -0.36 -1.12 8.01
C GLU A 23 0.65 -0.30 8.83
N ILE A 24 0.84 0.98 8.48
CA ILE A 24 1.73 1.90 9.23
C ILE A 24 1.24 2.08 10.66
N VAL A 25 -0.05 2.41 10.85
CA VAL A 25 -0.62 2.65 12.17
C VAL A 25 -0.60 1.38 13.01
N HIS A 26 -0.82 0.20 12.41
CA HIS A 26 -0.71 -1.08 13.09
C HIS A 26 0.68 -1.31 13.68
N ASP A 27 1.72 -1.14 12.86
CA ASP A 27 3.10 -1.33 13.29
C ASP A 27 3.47 -0.33 14.41
N ILE A 28 2.92 0.89 14.39
CA ILE A 28 3.14 1.90 15.44
C ILE A 28 2.38 1.56 16.74
N ASP A 29 1.10 1.18 16.64
CA ASP A 29 0.23 0.89 17.78
C ASP A 29 0.63 -0.39 18.50
N LEU A 30 0.91 -1.46 17.75
CA LEU A 30 1.19 -2.80 18.31
C LEU A 30 2.67 -3.09 18.49
N LYS A 31 3.56 -2.34 17.81
CA LYS A 31 5.03 -2.48 17.89
C LYS A 31 5.54 -3.90 17.61
N ASP A 32 4.78 -4.68 16.86
CA ASP A 32 5.10 -6.06 16.49
C ASP A 32 5.83 -6.14 15.14
N ASN A 33 5.92 -5.02 14.41
CA ASN A 33 6.50 -4.92 13.06
C ASN A 33 5.92 -5.98 12.12
N LYS A 34 4.60 -6.20 12.18
CA LYS A 34 3.91 -7.17 11.34
C LYS A 34 4.10 -6.86 9.86
N PHE A 35 4.03 -5.58 9.46
CA PHE A 35 4.09 -5.18 8.05
C PHE A 35 5.48 -4.69 7.61
N ASN A 36 6.35 -4.33 8.55
CA ASN A 36 7.74 -3.92 8.31
C ASN A 36 7.88 -2.75 7.33
N ARG A 37 6.95 -1.79 7.41
CA ARG A 37 7.00 -0.60 6.56
C ARG A 37 8.08 0.37 7.05
N LEU A 38 8.95 0.81 6.15
CA LEU A 38 10.01 1.78 6.48
C LEU A 38 9.41 3.11 6.96
N GLU A 39 8.26 3.48 6.40
CA GLU A 39 7.52 4.68 6.74
C GLU A 39 7.05 4.67 8.21
N ALA A 40 6.78 3.50 8.79
CA ALA A 40 6.27 3.39 10.16
C ALA A 40 7.28 3.88 11.21
N GLN A 41 8.55 3.48 11.07
CA GLN A 41 9.60 3.92 11.98
C GLN A 41 9.85 5.43 11.88
N GLY A 42 9.92 5.94 10.64
CA GLY A 42 10.13 7.37 10.39
C GLY A 42 8.98 8.21 10.93
N LEU A 43 7.74 7.82 10.64
CA LEU A 43 6.55 8.53 11.09
C LEU A 43 6.41 8.51 12.62
N SER A 44 6.70 7.37 13.26
CA SER A 44 6.71 7.24 14.72
C SER A 44 7.68 8.23 15.37
N ALA A 45 8.90 8.34 14.84
CA ALA A 45 9.91 9.27 15.34
C ALA A 45 9.48 10.74 15.17
N VAL A 46 8.90 11.09 14.02
CA VAL A 46 8.39 12.45 13.75
C VAL A 46 7.25 12.82 14.69
N ILE A 47 6.23 11.97 14.82
CA ILE A 47 5.07 12.23 15.70
C ILE A 47 5.52 12.36 17.15
N LYS A 48 6.43 11.50 17.61
CA LYS A 48 6.99 11.59 18.97
C LYS A 48 7.71 12.92 19.19
N GLY A 49 8.57 13.35 18.26
CA GLY A 49 9.25 14.63 18.35
C GLY A 49 8.30 15.83 18.36
N LEU A 50 7.23 15.79 17.56
CA LEU A 50 6.19 16.82 17.56
C LEU A 50 5.41 16.83 18.88
N ALA A 51 5.11 15.67 19.46
CA ALA A 51 4.43 15.57 20.75
C ALA A 51 5.28 16.20 21.87
N ASP A 52 6.58 15.89 21.90
CA ASP A 52 7.53 16.44 22.86
C ASP A 52 7.69 17.98 22.71
N LEU A 53 7.66 18.47 21.47
CA LEU A 53 7.77 19.90 21.15
C LEU A 53 6.51 20.71 21.52
N LEU A 54 5.35 20.24 21.08
CA LEU A 54 4.11 21.03 21.12
C LEU A 54 3.43 20.99 22.49
N LYS A 55 3.48 19.85 23.18
CA LYS A 55 2.84 19.62 24.51
C LYS A 55 1.35 20.02 24.56
N ASP A 56 0.70 20.05 23.41
CA ASP A 56 -0.72 20.36 23.21
C ASP A 56 -1.26 19.44 22.13
N ASP A 57 -2.12 18.50 22.53
CA ASP A 57 -2.66 17.46 21.66
C ASP A 57 -3.42 18.04 20.45
N ARG A 58 -4.10 19.18 20.62
CA ARG A 58 -4.86 19.79 19.51
C ARG A 58 -3.91 20.34 18.45
N LYS A 59 -2.80 20.94 18.88
CA LYS A 59 -1.76 21.39 17.94
C LYS A 59 -1.07 20.20 17.30
N LEU A 60 -0.80 19.13 18.06
CA LEU A 60 -0.22 17.91 17.51
C LEU A 60 -1.09 17.33 16.39
N ILE A 61 -2.39 17.17 16.64
CA ILE A 61 -3.34 16.69 15.62
C ILE A 61 -3.34 17.61 14.40
N GLN A 62 -3.39 18.94 14.58
CA GLN A 62 -3.34 19.89 13.47
C GLN A 62 -2.07 19.77 12.62
N GLN A 63 -0.92 19.48 13.23
CA GLN A 63 0.34 19.30 12.51
C GLN A 63 0.44 17.91 11.85
N CYS A 64 -0.11 16.87 12.47
CA CYS A 64 -0.04 15.50 11.95
C CYS A 64 -1.04 15.23 10.83
N ASN A 65 -2.22 15.85 10.84
CA ASN A 65 -3.25 15.66 9.80
C ASN A 65 -2.70 15.77 8.36
N PRO A 66 -2.03 16.87 7.95
CA PRO A 66 -1.52 16.98 6.58
C PRO A 66 -0.44 15.94 6.23
N ILE A 67 0.26 15.39 7.23
CA ILE A 67 1.24 14.32 7.02
C ILE A 67 0.51 13.03 6.63
N PHE A 68 -0.55 12.68 7.35
CA PHE A 68 -1.38 11.52 7.03
C PHE A 68 -2.11 11.70 5.69
N ASP A 69 -2.67 12.89 5.41
CA ASP A 69 -3.30 13.20 4.13
C ASP A 69 -2.32 13.03 2.95
N GLY A 70 -1.09 13.52 3.11
CA GLY A 70 -0.04 13.39 2.11
C GLY A 70 0.40 11.94 1.87
N LEU A 71 0.50 11.13 2.94
CA LEU A 71 0.80 9.69 2.83
C LEU A 71 -0.31 8.95 2.11
N TYR A 72 -1.56 9.20 2.50
CA TYR A 72 -2.74 8.63 1.85
C TYR A 72 -2.74 8.91 0.35
N GLU A 73 -2.53 10.15 -0.08
CA GLU A 73 -2.52 10.48 -1.50
C GLU A 73 -1.30 9.92 -2.25
N SER A 74 -0.14 9.83 -1.60
CA SER A 74 1.02 9.17 -2.20
C SER A 74 0.72 7.69 -2.48
N PHE A 75 0.14 6.98 -1.52
CA PHE A 75 -0.18 5.55 -1.66
C PHE A 75 -1.29 5.29 -2.68
N ASN A 76 -2.32 6.14 -2.75
CA ASN A 76 -3.31 6.06 -3.82
C ASN A 76 -2.67 6.25 -5.19
N ARG A 77 -1.81 7.26 -5.34
CA ARG A 77 -1.11 7.51 -6.61
C ARG A 77 -0.22 6.32 -7.01
N GLU A 78 0.48 5.71 -6.06
CA GLU A 78 1.27 4.50 -6.29
C GLU A 78 0.40 3.31 -6.71
N ALA A 79 -0.74 3.10 -6.05
CA ALA A 79 -1.67 2.03 -6.38
C ALA A 79 -2.22 2.19 -7.81
N GLU A 80 -2.62 3.40 -8.19
CA GLU A 80 -3.06 3.70 -9.55
C GLU A 80 -1.97 3.45 -10.60
N GLN A 81 -0.73 3.85 -10.31
CA GLN A 81 0.40 3.65 -11.22
C GLN A 81 0.69 2.16 -11.43
N ARG A 82 0.55 1.33 -10.38
CA ARG A 82 0.67 -0.14 -10.49
C ARG A 82 -0.41 -0.74 -11.39
N VAL A 83 -1.62 -0.20 -11.37
CA VAL A 83 -2.72 -0.63 -12.26
C VAL A 83 -2.43 -0.22 -13.71
N LYS A 84 -2.01 1.03 -13.94
CA LYS A 84 -1.71 1.58 -15.28
C LYS A 84 -0.45 0.98 -15.92
N GLY A 85 0.52 0.52 -15.11
CA GLY A 85 1.82 0.00 -15.54
C GLY A 85 1.88 -1.49 -15.88
N LYS A 86 0.82 -2.29 -15.68
CA LYS A 86 0.81 -3.70 -16.11
C LYS A 86 0.72 -3.81 -17.64
N PRO A 87 1.68 -4.46 -18.34
CA PRO A 87 1.47 -4.85 -19.73
C PRO A 87 0.34 -5.87 -19.78
N ARG A 88 -0.64 -5.68 -20.69
CA ARG A 88 -1.60 -6.72 -21.04
C ARG A 88 -0.83 -7.98 -21.47
N GLU A 89 -0.80 -8.98 -20.59
CA GLU A 89 -0.36 -10.32 -20.92
C GLU A 89 -1.13 -10.77 -22.17
N ARG A 90 -0.42 -10.97 -23.28
CA ARG A 90 -1.01 -11.36 -24.55
C ARG A 90 -1.65 -12.73 -24.39
N GLN A 91 -2.97 -12.72 -24.24
CA GLN A 91 -3.82 -13.88 -24.35
C GLN A 91 -3.51 -14.65 -25.65
N THR A 92 -3.02 -15.87 -25.45
CA THR A 92 -3.13 -17.05 -26.31
C THR A 92 -3.69 -16.81 -27.72
N ARG A 93 -2.83 -16.93 -28.73
CA ARG A 93 -3.28 -17.37 -30.05
C ARG A 93 -2.56 -18.65 -30.44
N ASN A 94 -3.22 -19.76 -30.11
CA ASN A 94 -3.17 -20.95 -30.94
C ASN A 94 -3.23 -20.55 -32.42
N ARG A 95 -2.13 -20.76 -33.14
CA ARG A 95 -2.14 -20.94 -34.59
C ARG A 95 -1.68 -22.36 -34.87
N ALA A 96 -2.69 -23.22 -34.93
CA ALA A 96 -2.88 -24.28 -35.91
C ALA A 96 -1.64 -24.98 -36.47
N GLY A 97 -1.61 -26.30 -36.26
CA GLY A 97 -0.70 -27.21 -36.94
C GLY A 97 -0.77 -27.13 -38.46
N ARG A 98 0.42 -27.20 -39.08
CA ARG A 98 0.75 -27.64 -40.44
C ARG A 98 2.29 -27.69 -40.45
N SER A 99 3.04 -28.71 -40.87
CA SER A 99 2.77 -29.81 -41.78
C SER A 99 3.98 -30.77 -41.74
N LYS A 100 3.69 -32.08 -41.74
CA LYS A 100 4.38 -33.18 -42.45
C LYS A 100 5.83 -33.57 -42.07
N LYS A 101 5.88 -34.75 -41.44
CA LYS A 101 6.91 -35.80 -41.50
C LYS A 101 7.69 -35.82 -42.82
N ARG A 102 9.03 -35.82 -42.75
CA ARG A 102 9.92 -36.32 -43.82
C ARG A 102 10.33 -37.76 -43.49
N PRO A 103 10.26 -38.72 -44.43
CA PRO A 103 10.66 -40.10 -44.17
C PRO A 103 12.18 -40.27 -44.32
N ARG A 104 12.72 -41.18 -43.50
CA ARG A 104 14.05 -41.76 -43.64
C ARG A 104 14.16 -42.50 -44.98
N ARG A 105 15.29 -42.36 -45.66
CA ARG A 105 15.74 -43.35 -46.65
C ARG A 105 17.12 -43.88 -46.25
N LYS A 106 17.25 -45.18 -46.53
CA LYS A 106 18.32 -46.12 -46.20
C LYS A 106 19.67 -45.70 -46.77
#